data_AF-A0A5S5C0D2-F1
#
_entry.id   AF-A0A5S5C0D2-F1
#
_cell.length_a   1.000
_cell.length_b   1.000
_cell.length_c   1.000
_cell.angle_alpha   90.00
_cell.angle_beta   90.00
_cell.angle_gamma   90.00
#
_symmetry.space_group_name_H-M   'P 1'
#
loop_
_entity.id
_entity.type
_entity.pdbx_description
1 polymer ?
#
loop_
_entity_poly.entity_id
_entity_poly.type
_entity_poly.pdbx_seq_one_letter_code
_entity_poly.pdbx_strand_id
1 'polypeptide(L)'
;MRNKLYVVSWLLLICSLAFNIYCFIEKGDIDKEFASIDHDFKAEIGRIASGISQNDINLAIEHASKADALRKYTSFNDANMANYPAVMVTLLNNLRSTGSLINNKEEIVNLLTELSHQPSHKKNADELLKLMNEN
;
A
#
# COMPACT_ATOMS: atom_id res chain seq x y z
N MET A 1 53.74 -5.27 -23.51
CA MET A 1 52.75 -5.79 -22.54
C MET A 1 52.02 -4.69 -21.77
N ARG A 2 52.71 -3.67 -21.24
CA ARG A 2 52.13 -2.58 -20.44
C ARG A 2 50.94 -1.85 -21.10
N ASN A 3 51.04 -1.52 -22.40
CA ASN A 3 49.96 -0.84 -23.13
C ASN A 3 48.71 -1.72 -23.31
N LYS A 4 48.87 -3.03 -23.49
CA LYS A 4 47.72 -3.97 -23.56
C LYS A 4 47.01 -4.08 -22.21
N LEU A 5 47.79 -4.08 -21.12
CA LEU A 5 47.27 -4.05 -19.75
C LEU A 5 46.44 -2.79 -19.49
N TYR A 6 46.93 -1.59 -19.87
CA TYR A 6 46.15 -0.36 -19.73
C TYR A 6 44.85 -0.38 -20.54
N VAL A 7 44.88 -0.86 -21.79
CA VAL A 7 43.67 -0.96 -22.63
C VAL A 7 42.63 -1.89 -21.99
N VAL A 8 43.05 -3.05 -21.47
CA VAL A 8 42.16 -3.98 -20.77
C VAL A 8 41.61 -3.36 -19.48
N SER A 9 42.45 -2.67 -18.70
CA SER A 9 42.00 -1.97 -17.49
C SER A 9 40.98 -0.87 -17.79
N TRP A 10 41.19 -0.10 -18.87
CA TRP A 10 40.25 0.93 -19.32
C TRP A 10 38.92 0.33 -19.76
N LEU A 11 38.94 -0.77 -20.52
CA LEU A 11 37.73 -1.48 -20.92
C LEU A 11 36.95 -2.00 -19.71
N LEU A 12 37.62 -2.59 -18.72
CA LEU A 12 36.98 -3.06 -17.49
C LEU A 12 36.36 -1.90 -16.69
N LEU A 13 37.03 -0.75 -16.63
CA LEU A 13 36.49 0.46 -16.01
C LEU A 13 35.23 0.96 -16.71
N ILE A 14 35.23 1.00 -18.05
CA ILE A 14 34.08 1.40 -18.85
C ILE A 14 32.91 0.43 -18.64
N CYS A 15 33.16 -0.88 -18.66
CA CYS A 15 32.14 -1.90 -18.39
C CYS A 15 31.55 -1.77 -16.98
N SER A 16 32.38 -1.54 -15.96
CA SER A 16 31.94 -1.32 -14.59
C SER A 16 31.06 -0.07 -14.47
N LEU A 17 31.46 1.03 -15.13
CA LEU A 17 30.68 2.28 -15.12
C LEU A 17 29.32 2.08 -15.81
N ALA A 18 29.29 1.43 -16.98
CA ALA A 18 28.06 1.14 -17.70
C ALA A 18 27.10 0.26 -16.86
N PHE A 19 27.63 -0.76 -16.18
CA PHE A 19 26.84 -1.61 -15.28
C PHE A 19 26.25 -0.82 -14.10
N ASN A 20 27.05 0.06 -13.46
CA ASN A 20 26.54 0.91 -12.39
C ASN A 20 25.44 1.87 -12.85
N ILE A 21 25.58 2.47 -14.03
CA ILE A 21 24.55 3.34 -14.61
C ILE A 21 23.26 2.56 -14.89
N TYR A 22 23.37 1.37 -15.46
CA TYR A 22 22.23 0.49 -15.71
C TYR A 22 21.48 0.16 -14.40
N CYS A 23 22.20 -0.31 -13.38
CA CYS A 23 21.61 -0.62 -12.07
C CYS A 23 20.95 0.61 -11.42
N PHE A 24 21.53 1.80 -11.60
CA PHE A 24 20.95 3.04 -11.08
C PHE A 24 19.62 3.40 -11.77
N ILE A 25 19.54 3.27 -13.09
CA ILE A 25 18.31 3.51 -13.84
C ILE A 25 17.23 2.50 -13.45
N GLU A 26 17.57 1.21 -13.45
CA GLU A 26 16.62 0.14 -13.10
C GLU A 26 16.08 0.31 -11.68
N LYS A 27 16.93 0.62 -10.71
CA LYS A 27 16.50 0.93 -9.34
C LYS A 27 15.57 2.15 -9.30
N GLY A 28 15.91 3.20 -10.04
CA GLY A 28 15.08 4.41 -10.10
C GLY A 28 13.68 4.16 -10.68
N ASP A 29 13.55 3.23 -11.62
CA ASP A 29 12.25 2.84 -12.18
C ASP A 29 11.44 1.97 -11.20
N ILE A 30 12.10 1.05 -10.49
CA ILE A 30 11.48 0.28 -9.39
C ILE A 30 10.96 1.22 -8.29
N ASP A 31 11.75 2.19 -7.86
CA ASP A 31 11.35 3.15 -6.81
C ASP A 31 10.12 3.98 -7.23
N LYS A 32 10.01 4.34 -8.52
CA LYS A 32 8.81 5.02 -9.06
C LYS A 32 7.59 4.11 -9.06
N GLU A 33 7.77 2.84 -9.40
CA GLU A 33 6.68 1.85 -9.40
C GLU A 33 6.13 1.66 -7.99
N PHE A 34 7.00 1.46 -6.99
CA PHE A 34 6.59 1.41 -5.58
C PHE A 34 5.89 2.70 -5.13
N ALA A 35 6.40 3.87 -5.52
CA ALA A 35 5.76 5.14 -5.18
C ALA A 35 4.35 5.28 -5.79
N SER A 36 4.15 4.78 -7.01
CA SER A 36 2.81 4.73 -7.64
C SER A 36 1.87 3.79 -6.91
N ILE A 37 2.34 2.58 -6.57
CA ILE A 37 1.56 1.59 -5.83
C ILE A 37 1.18 2.11 -4.44
N ASP A 38 2.11 2.76 -3.74
CA ASP A 38 1.87 3.37 -2.43
C ASP A 38 0.85 4.51 -2.52
N HIS A 39 0.91 5.31 -3.58
CA HIS A 39 -0.07 6.36 -3.84
C HIS A 39 -1.47 5.78 -4.04
N ASP A 40 -1.60 4.76 -4.90
CA ASP A 40 -2.87 4.11 -5.17
C ASP A 40 -3.42 3.44 -3.93
N PHE A 41 -2.58 2.73 -3.15
CA PHE A 41 -2.98 2.09 -1.91
C PHE A 41 -3.54 3.11 -0.90
N LYS A 42 -2.83 4.23 -0.70
CA LYS A 42 -3.31 5.34 0.15
C LYS A 42 -4.64 5.90 -0.33
N ALA A 43 -4.76 6.13 -1.64
CA ALA A 43 -5.99 6.65 -2.23
C ALA A 43 -7.16 5.69 -2.02
N GLU A 44 -6.96 4.38 -2.23
CA GLU A 44 -7.98 3.36 -1.99
C GLU A 44 -8.43 3.34 -0.53
N ILE A 45 -7.51 3.44 0.46
CA ILE A 45 -7.90 3.55 1.87
C ILE A 45 -8.81 4.75 2.12
N GLY A 46 -8.47 5.92 1.58
CA GLY A 46 -9.32 7.12 1.68
C GLY A 46 -10.68 6.93 1.02
N ARG A 47 -10.75 6.21 -0.10
CA ARG A 47 -12.01 5.90 -0.79
C ARG A 47 -12.88 4.90 -0.02
N ILE A 48 -12.29 3.96 0.75
CA ILE A 48 -13.05 3.14 1.71
C ILE A 48 -13.76 4.04 2.72
N ALA A 49 -13.02 4.98 3.33
CA ALA A 49 -13.58 5.96 4.28
C ALA A 49 -14.73 6.76 3.65
N SER A 50 -14.56 7.23 2.42
CA SER A 50 -15.60 7.95 1.68
C SER A 50 -16.85 7.09 1.45
N GLY A 51 -16.69 5.85 0.99
CA GLY A 51 -17.81 4.92 0.76
C GLY A 51 -18.58 4.62 2.05
N ILE A 52 -17.87 4.34 3.15
CA ILE A 52 -18.48 4.16 4.48
C ILE A 52 -19.24 5.43 4.89
N SER A 53 -18.61 6.60 4.78
CA SER A 53 -19.20 7.89 5.14
C SER A 53 -20.51 8.15 4.39
N GLN A 54 -20.57 7.82 3.11
CA GLN A 54 -21.74 7.99 2.25
C GLN A 54 -22.80 6.88 2.39
N ASN A 55 -22.57 5.87 3.24
CA ASN A 55 -23.36 4.63 3.32
C ASN A 55 -23.40 3.83 2.00
N ASP A 56 -22.44 4.03 1.11
CA ASP A 56 -22.27 3.23 -0.09
C ASP A 56 -21.33 2.05 0.20
N ILE A 57 -21.91 1.01 0.81
CA ILE A 57 -21.17 -0.19 1.22
C ILE A 57 -20.59 -0.94 0.02
N ASN A 58 -21.24 -0.91 -1.14
CA ASN A 58 -20.71 -1.58 -2.34
C ASN A 58 -19.45 -0.89 -2.83
N LEU A 59 -19.46 0.45 -2.88
CA LEU A 59 -18.28 1.23 -3.23
C LEU A 59 -17.15 1.03 -2.21
N ALA A 60 -17.47 1.00 -0.91
CA ALA A 60 -16.48 0.72 0.13
C ALA A 60 -15.85 -0.67 -0.01
N ILE A 61 -16.62 -1.72 -0.37
CA ILE A 61 -16.12 -3.07 -0.64
C ILE A 61 -15.18 -3.09 -1.84
N GLU A 62 -15.52 -2.38 -2.91
CA GLU A 62 -14.69 -2.30 -4.10
C GLU A 62 -13.31 -1.73 -3.77
N HIS A 63 -13.28 -0.60 -3.06
CA HIS A 63 -12.04 0.05 -2.65
C HIS A 63 -11.24 -0.78 -1.64
N ALA A 64 -11.93 -1.46 -0.70
CA ALA A 64 -11.27 -2.36 0.24
C ALA A 64 -10.60 -3.55 -0.46
N SER A 65 -11.26 -4.09 -1.49
CA SER A 65 -10.73 -5.21 -2.29
C SER A 65 -9.51 -4.77 -3.11
N LYS A 66 -9.55 -3.57 -3.70
CA LYS A 66 -8.40 -2.99 -4.41
C LYS A 66 -7.23 -2.72 -3.46
N ALA A 67 -7.49 -2.13 -2.30
CA ALA A 67 -6.47 -1.90 -1.28
C ALA A 67 -5.83 -3.21 -0.81
N ASP A 68 -6.61 -4.27 -0.54
CA ASP A 68 -6.05 -5.57 -0.15
C ASP A 68 -5.20 -6.21 -1.26
N ALA A 69 -5.62 -6.08 -2.52
CA ALA A 69 -4.82 -6.55 -3.65
C ALA A 69 -3.49 -5.79 -3.77
N LEU A 70 -3.51 -4.46 -3.60
CA LEU A 70 -2.32 -3.61 -3.67
C LEU A 70 -1.36 -3.84 -2.49
N ARG A 71 -1.88 -4.12 -1.29
CA ARG A 71 -1.12 -4.26 -0.03
C ARG A 71 0.18 -5.05 -0.17
N LYS A 72 0.13 -6.17 -0.89
CA LYS A 72 1.29 -7.08 -1.08
C LYS A 72 2.47 -6.44 -1.82
N TYR A 73 2.20 -5.40 -2.61
CA TYR A 73 3.16 -4.73 -3.48
C TYR A 73 3.56 -3.35 -2.97
N THR A 74 2.94 -2.87 -1.89
CA THR A 74 3.29 -1.60 -1.26
C THR A 74 4.62 -1.69 -0.52
N SER A 75 5.27 -0.53 -0.33
CA SER A 75 6.40 -0.41 0.60
C SER A 75 5.98 -0.57 2.06
N PHE A 76 4.68 -0.50 2.37
CA PHE A 76 4.11 -0.66 3.72
C PHE A 76 3.87 -2.12 4.13
N ASN A 77 4.32 -3.10 3.35
CA ASN A 77 4.10 -4.53 3.61
C ASN A 77 4.90 -5.08 4.82
N ASP A 78 5.60 -4.22 5.56
CA ASP A 78 6.30 -4.66 6.77
C ASP A 78 5.31 -5.11 7.86
N ALA A 79 5.47 -6.37 8.28
CA ALA A 79 4.96 -6.93 9.53
C ALA A 79 3.44 -6.80 9.79
N ASN A 80 2.58 -7.15 8.82
CA ASN A 80 1.11 -7.24 8.99
C ASN A 80 0.39 -5.92 9.34
N MET A 81 1.09 -4.78 9.37
CA MET A 81 0.52 -3.51 9.83
C MET A 81 -0.59 -2.97 8.93
N ALA A 82 -0.56 -3.33 7.64
CA ALA A 82 -1.54 -2.90 6.65
C ALA A 82 -2.61 -3.96 6.31
N ASN A 83 -2.85 -4.96 7.18
CA ASN A 83 -3.83 -6.04 6.91
C ASN A 83 -5.31 -5.63 7.06
N TYR A 84 -5.58 -4.44 7.60
CA TYR A 84 -6.95 -3.95 7.81
C TYR A 84 -7.84 -3.91 6.55
N PRO A 85 -7.35 -3.72 5.29
CA PRO A 85 -8.20 -3.80 4.11
C PRO A 85 -8.82 -5.19 3.92
N ALA A 86 -8.09 -6.27 4.19
CA ALA A 86 -8.63 -7.64 4.09
C ALA A 86 -9.76 -7.87 5.09
N VAL A 87 -9.57 -7.40 6.33
CA VAL A 87 -10.60 -7.46 7.37
C VAL A 87 -11.80 -6.61 6.97
N MET A 88 -11.57 -5.48 6.29
CA MET A 88 -12.62 -4.56 5.85
C MET A 88 -13.49 -5.18 4.76
N VAL A 89 -12.88 -5.87 3.79
CA VAL A 89 -13.62 -6.65 2.79
C VAL A 89 -14.56 -7.64 3.48
N THR A 90 -14.06 -8.36 4.48
CA THR A 90 -14.87 -9.36 5.21
C THR A 90 -16.02 -8.70 5.96
N LEU A 91 -15.73 -7.66 6.75
CA LEU A 91 -16.72 -6.94 7.54
C LEU A 91 -17.81 -6.33 6.65
N LEU A 92 -17.43 -5.57 5.62
CA LEU A 92 -18.39 -4.89 4.76
C LEU A 92 -19.27 -5.87 3.98
N ASN A 93 -18.72 -7.01 3.55
CA ASN A 93 -19.52 -8.08 2.95
C ASN A 93 -20.54 -8.66 3.92
N ASN A 94 -20.15 -8.88 5.18
CA ASN A 94 -21.07 -9.34 6.23
C ASN A 94 -22.19 -8.32 6.44
N LEU A 95 -21.84 -7.05 6.67
CA LEU A 95 -22.82 -5.96 6.87
C LEU A 95 -23.79 -5.82 5.70
N ARG A 96 -23.29 -5.94 4.46
CA ARG A 96 -24.13 -5.95 3.26
C ARG A 96 -25.11 -7.12 3.25
N SER A 97 -24.66 -8.31 3.65
CA SER A 97 -25.48 -9.52 3.66
C SER A 97 -26.54 -9.53 4.77
N THR A 98 -26.22 -8.96 5.93
CA THR A 98 -27.11 -8.88 7.11
C THR A 98 -28.00 -7.64 7.10
N GLY A 99 -27.63 -6.61 6.33
CA GLY A 99 -28.28 -5.31 6.35
C GLY A 99 -28.02 -4.52 7.64
N SER A 100 -27.01 -4.90 8.42
CA SER A 100 -26.65 -4.22 9.67
C SER A 100 -25.85 -2.94 9.42
N LEU A 101 -25.97 -1.99 10.34
CA LEU A 101 -25.24 -0.73 10.31
C LEU A 101 -23.81 -0.92 10.83
N ILE A 102 -22.91 -0.02 10.41
CA ILE A 102 -21.56 0.07 10.97
C ILE A 102 -21.62 0.79 12.32
N ASN A 103 -21.29 0.08 13.39
CA ASN A 103 -21.02 0.64 14.71
C ASN A 103 -19.75 1.49 14.66
N ASN A 104 -19.72 2.60 15.40
CA ASN A 104 -18.58 3.53 15.46
C ASN A 104 -18.15 4.06 14.08
N LYS A 105 -19.11 4.21 13.16
CA LYS A 105 -18.88 4.64 11.77
C LYS A 105 -17.96 5.86 11.66
N GLU A 106 -18.21 6.91 12.43
CA GLU A 106 -17.44 8.16 12.37
C GLU A 106 -15.97 7.93 12.75
N GLU A 107 -15.73 7.17 13.81
CA GLU A 107 -14.39 6.84 14.28
C GLU A 107 -13.63 5.96 13.28
N ILE A 108 -14.30 4.97 12.69
CA ILE A 108 -13.75 4.14 11.60
C ILE A 108 -13.34 5.01 10.40
N VAL A 109 -14.20 5.94 9.98
CA VAL A 109 -13.91 6.87 8.88
C VAL A 109 -12.71 7.76 9.20
N ASN A 110 -12.62 8.28 10.42
CA ASN A 110 -11.50 9.11 10.85
C ASN A 110 -10.19 8.32 10.85
N LEU A 111 -10.17 7.12 11.44
CA LEU A 111 -8.99 6.26 11.45
C LEU A 111 -8.53 5.87 10.04
N LEU A 112 -9.46 5.54 9.15
CA LEU A 112 -9.15 5.27 7.74
C LEU A 112 -8.59 6.50 7.03
N THR A 113 -9.11 7.69 7.32
CA THR A 113 -8.59 8.95 6.77
C THR A 113 -7.17 9.22 7.29
N GLU A 114 -6.87 8.94 8.56
CA GLU A 114 -5.51 9.06 9.07
C GLU A 114 -4.57 8.02 8.43
N LEU A 115 -5.03 6.77 8.32
CA LEU A 115 -4.28 5.68 7.69
C LEU A 115 -4.06 5.91 6.18
N SER A 116 -4.93 6.64 5.47
CA SER A 116 -4.67 7.00 4.07
C SER A 116 -3.47 7.95 3.94
N HIS A 117 -3.11 8.69 4.99
CA HIS A 117 -1.91 9.51 5.01
C HIS A 117 -0.69 8.71 5.49
N GLN A 118 -0.89 7.87 6.51
CA GLN A 118 0.15 7.05 7.14
C GLN A 118 -0.29 5.58 7.31
N PRO A 119 -0.23 4.75 6.24
CA PRO A 119 -0.79 3.40 6.26
C PRO A 119 -0.11 2.43 7.24
N SER A 120 1.12 2.74 7.66
CA SER A 120 1.93 1.97 8.61
C SER A 120 1.78 2.45 10.06
N HIS A 121 0.86 3.39 10.36
CA HIS A 121 0.66 3.88 11.72
C HIS A 121 -0.02 2.82 12.60
N LYS A 122 0.80 1.97 13.23
CA LYS A 122 0.38 0.76 13.96
C LYS A 122 -0.76 1.01 14.95
N LYS A 123 -0.69 2.07 15.77
CA LYS A 123 -1.71 2.36 16.78
C LYS A 123 -3.10 2.52 16.14
N ASN A 124 -3.17 3.25 15.02
CA ASN A 124 -4.43 3.53 14.34
C ASN A 124 -4.95 2.27 13.63
N ALA A 125 -4.04 1.48 13.06
CA ALA A 125 -4.38 0.20 12.45
C ALA A 125 -4.93 -0.79 13.49
N ASP A 126 -4.29 -0.91 14.64
CA ASP A 126 -4.73 -1.79 15.74
C ASP A 126 -6.08 -1.33 16.31
N GLU A 127 -6.29 -0.03 16.47
CA GLU A 127 -7.55 0.56 16.93
C GLU A 127 -8.68 0.36 15.91
N LEU A 128 -8.41 0.56 14.62
CA LEU A 128 -9.34 0.28 13.54
C LEU A 128 -9.75 -1.20 13.54
N LEU A 129 -8.79 -2.12 13.62
CA LEU A 129 -9.05 -3.56 13.67
C LEU A 129 -9.91 -3.94 14.89
N LYS A 130 -9.67 -3.30 16.04
CA LYS A 130 -10.48 -3.52 17.24
C LYS A 130 -11.94 -3.10 17.00
N LEU A 131 -12.19 -1.88 16.52
CA LEU A 131 -13.54 -1.39 16.23
C LEU A 131 -14.27 -2.26 15.20
N MET A 132 -13.53 -2.77 14.21
CA MET A 132 -14.07 -3.67 13.20
C MET A 132 -14.48 -5.04 13.75
N ASN A 133 -13.79 -5.55 14.78
CA ASN A 133 -14.14 -6.82 15.44
C ASN A 133 -15.31 -6.68 16.43
N GLU A 134 -15.67 -5.45 16.81
CA GLU A 134 -16.82 -5.13 17.67
C GLU A 134 -18.13 -4.95 16.88
N ASN A 135 -18.07 -5.03 15.55
CA ASN A 135 -19.23 -5.00 14.65
C ASN A 135 -19.76 -6.41 14.36
#